data_AF-A0A6S7I9W8-F1
#
_entry.id   AF-A0A6S7I9W8-F1
#
_cell.length_a   1.000
_cell.length_b   1.000
_cell.length_c   1.000
_cell.angle_alpha   90.00
_cell.angle_beta   90.00
_cell.angle_gamma   90.00
#
_symmetry.space_group_name_H-M   'P 1'
#
loop_
_entity.id
_entity.type
_entity.pdbx_description
1 polymer ?
#
loop_
_entity_poly.entity_id
_entity_poly.type
_entity_poly.pdbx_seq_one_letter_code
_entity_poly.pdbx_strand_id
1 'polypeptide(L)'
;MEQGYCMPMDHTSVAIPFRSLYGDVCPLIKDILSEATYDFQNHCGMNCLQNPFCAGYNFKKKHQKKTPNCQLTHTLDHNFHDCNADDKGWVFYHPVAPAKKDGPGSDPYRCECPKGYGGDLCQTDELLKKKIAAQDKDEIK
;
A
#
# COMPACT_ATOMS: atom_id res chain seq x y z
N MET A 1 26.65 -0.28 9.25
CA MET A 1 25.82 0.94 9.23
C MET A 1 24.42 0.53 8.83
N GLU A 2 23.49 0.44 9.79
CA GLU A 2 22.10 0.10 9.51
C GLU A 2 21.43 1.20 8.69
N GLN A 3 20.71 0.80 7.64
CA GLN A 3 19.78 1.65 6.91
C GLN A 3 18.48 1.65 7.72
N GLY A 4 18.14 2.78 8.34
CA GLY A 4 16.88 2.94 9.05
C GLY A 4 15.73 3.01 8.05
N TYR A 5 14.61 2.37 8.36
CA TYR A 5 13.34 2.55 7.67
C TYR A 5 12.49 3.56 8.45
N CYS A 6 11.50 4.19 7.82
CA CYS A 6 10.72 5.26 8.44
C CYS A 6 9.74 4.83 9.56
N MET A 7 9.83 3.60 10.09
CA MET A 7 9.08 3.13 11.26
C MET A 7 9.87 2.03 11.99
N PRO A 8 9.65 1.80 13.31
CA PRO A 8 10.36 0.79 14.07
C PRO A 8 10.26 -0.59 13.41
N MET A 9 11.40 -1.27 13.29
CA MET A 9 11.47 -2.55 12.62
C MET A 9 10.73 -3.62 13.42
N ASP A 10 9.61 -4.13 12.90
CA ASP A 10 9.27 -5.54 13.14
C ASP A 10 10.15 -6.37 12.21
N HIS A 11 10.94 -7.26 12.82
CA HIS A 11 12.03 -8.04 12.24
C HIS A 11 11.57 -9.16 11.30
N THR A 12 10.51 -8.97 10.51
CA THR A 12 10.03 -9.98 9.56
C THR A 12 10.36 -9.59 8.12
N SER A 13 11.50 -10.10 7.65
CA SER A 13 11.85 -10.35 6.24
C SER A 13 12.17 -9.17 5.32
N VAL A 14 13.45 -9.11 4.95
CA VAL A 14 14.14 -8.14 4.06
C VAL A 14 13.71 -8.22 2.58
N ALA A 15 12.77 -9.09 2.20
CA ALA A 15 12.52 -9.38 0.78
C ALA A 15 11.58 -8.41 0.06
N ILE A 16 10.63 -7.77 0.75
CA ILE A 16 9.64 -6.89 0.14
C ILE A 16 9.38 -5.68 1.04
N PRO A 17 9.44 -4.44 0.51
CA PRO A 17 9.21 -3.23 1.26
C PRO A 17 7.72 -3.01 1.51
N PHE A 18 7.02 -3.98 2.09
CA PHE A 18 5.60 -3.85 2.45
C PHE A 18 5.38 -4.33 3.88
N ARG A 19 4.48 -3.64 4.58
CA ARG A 19 4.01 -4.02 5.93
C ARG A 19 2.52 -4.13 5.96
N SER A 20 2.01 -4.99 6.84
CA SER A 20 0.58 -5.08 7.11
C SER A 20 0.12 -3.81 7.81
N LEU A 21 -0.82 -3.09 7.20
CA LEU A 21 -1.49 -1.94 7.79
C LEU A 21 -2.73 -2.38 8.58
N TYR A 22 -3.51 -3.29 8.00
CA TYR A 22 -4.73 -3.82 8.60
C TYR A 22 -4.77 -5.34 8.46
N GLY A 23 -5.18 -6.04 9.52
CA GLY A 23 -5.34 -7.49 9.54
C GLY A 23 -6.80 -7.90 9.74
N ASP A 24 -7.13 -9.11 9.31
CA ASP A 24 -8.49 -9.68 9.37
C ASP A 24 -9.55 -8.81 8.69
N VAL A 25 -9.16 -8.19 7.59
CA VAL A 25 -10.02 -7.30 6.81
C VAL A 25 -10.84 -8.07 5.77
N CYS A 26 -11.85 -7.38 5.24
CA CYS A 26 -12.62 -7.82 4.09
C CYS A 26 -11.82 -7.76 2.78
N PRO A 27 -12.26 -8.49 1.73
CA PRO A 27 -11.78 -8.22 0.38
C PRO A 27 -12.12 -6.78 0.00
N LEU A 28 -11.29 -6.19 -0.85
CA LEU A 28 -11.61 -4.94 -1.52
C LEU A 28 -12.79 -5.21 -2.47
N ILE A 29 -13.76 -4.29 -2.47
CA ILE A 29 -14.91 -4.29 -3.39
C ILE A 29 -14.89 -3.13 -4.38
N LYS A 30 -14.03 -2.14 -4.13
CA LYS A 30 -13.84 -0.92 -4.92
C LYS A 30 -12.36 -0.57 -4.99
N ASP A 31 -12.01 0.33 -5.90
CA ASP A 31 -10.65 0.86 -6.07
C ASP A 31 -9.60 -0.25 -6.33
N ILE A 32 -10.05 -1.35 -6.94
CA ILE A 32 -9.21 -2.49 -7.34
C ILE A 32 -8.54 -2.15 -8.67
N LEU A 33 -7.20 -2.18 -8.69
CA LEU A 33 -6.40 -2.05 -9.91
C LEU A 33 -6.32 -3.36 -10.69
N SER A 34 -6.10 -4.47 -9.97
CA SER A 34 -5.97 -5.80 -10.57
C SER A 34 -6.15 -6.88 -9.52
N GLU A 35 -6.65 -8.03 -9.95
CA GLU A 35 -6.77 -9.22 -9.13
C GLU A 35 -5.96 -10.38 -9.70
N ALA A 36 -5.34 -11.15 -8.82
CA ALA A 36 -4.54 -12.31 -9.20
C ALA A 36 -4.60 -13.40 -8.13
N THR A 37 -4.13 -14.59 -8.50
CA THR A 37 -3.93 -15.69 -7.58
C THR A 37 -2.44 -15.99 -7.47
N TYR A 38 -1.92 -15.98 -6.25
CA TYR A 38 -0.53 -16.31 -5.96
C TYR A 38 -0.46 -17.27 -4.77
N ASP A 39 0.47 -18.21 -4.82
CA ASP A 39 0.73 -19.13 -3.71
C ASP A 39 1.25 -18.41 -2.45
N PHE A 40 1.91 -17.27 -2.65
CA PHE A 40 2.61 -16.53 -1.61
C PHE A 40 2.35 -15.04 -1.72
N GLN A 41 2.26 -14.37 -0.57
CA GLN A 41 2.01 -12.92 -0.45
C GLN A 41 3.10 -12.10 -1.16
N ASN A 42 4.33 -12.61 -1.19
CA ASN A 42 5.44 -11.90 -1.79
C ASN A 42 5.26 -11.65 -3.30
N HIS A 43 4.65 -12.58 -4.04
CA HIS A 43 4.35 -12.36 -5.45
C HIS A 43 3.31 -11.25 -5.67
N CYS A 44 2.33 -11.12 -4.78
CA CYS A 44 1.37 -10.01 -4.80
C CYS A 44 2.08 -8.67 -4.58
N GLY A 45 2.99 -8.60 -3.60
CA GLY A 45 3.79 -7.41 -3.34
C GLY A 45 4.74 -7.04 -4.48
N MET A 46 5.39 -8.03 -5.11
CA MET A 46 6.22 -7.79 -6.29
C MET A 46 5.42 -7.27 -7.49
N ASN A 47 4.20 -7.79 -7.70
CA ASN A 47 3.32 -7.27 -8.74
C ASN A 47 2.91 -5.81 -8.46
N CYS A 48 2.66 -5.46 -7.19
CA CYS A 48 2.42 -4.07 -6.80
C CYS A 48 3.63 -3.18 -7.11
N LEU A 49 4.85 -3.60 -6.80
CA LEU A 49 6.07 -2.84 -7.12
C LEU A 49 6.29 -2.60 -8.62
N GLN A 50 5.85 -3.54 -9.46
CA GLN A 50 5.96 -3.43 -10.91
C GLN A 50 4.86 -2.54 -11.51
N ASN A 51 3.80 -2.24 -10.77
CA ASN A 51 2.70 -1.41 -11.21
C ASN A 51 2.84 0.02 -10.67
N PRO A 52 3.11 1.02 -11.53
CA PRO A 52 3.36 2.40 -11.10
C PRO A 52 2.15 3.07 -10.43
N PHE A 53 0.95 2.51 -10.58
CA PHE A 53 -0.27 3.02 -9.96
C PHE A 53 -0.58 2.33 -8.64
N CYS A 54 0.18 1.31 -8.24
CA CYS A 54 -0.11 0.56 -7.02
C CYS A 54 0.36 1.32 -5.78
N ALA A 55 -0.60 1.67 -4.92
CA ALA A 55 -0.34 2.26 -3.61
C ALA A 55 -0.30 1.21 -2.50
N GLY A 56 -0.91 0.04 -2.70
CA GLY A 56 -1.00 -1.03 -1.71
C GLY A 56 -1.65 -2.28 -2.27
N TYR A 57 -1.74 -3.34 -1.47
CA TYR A 57 -2.46 -4.54 -1.86
C TYR A 57 -3.10 -5.28 -0.69
N ASN A 58 -4.22 -5.95 -0.97
CA ASN A 58 -4.88 -6.86 -0.04
C ASN A 58 -4.53 -8.31 -0.40
N PHE A 59 -4.24 -9.15 0.59
CA PHE A 59 -3.87 -10.55 0.35
C PHE A 59 -4.56 -11.53 1.32
N LYS A 60 -5.05 -12.66 0.81
CA LYS A 60 -5.64 -13.76 1.60
C LYS A 60 -4.77 -15.01 1.52
N LYS A 61 -4.21 -15.43 2.65
CA LYS A 61 -3.38 -16.65 2.70
C LYS A 61 -4.19 -17.92 2.45
N LYS A 62 -5.34 -18.05 3.10
CA LYS A 62 -6.28 -19.16 2.91
C LYS A 62 -7.31 -18.76 1.86
N HIS A 63 -7.12 -19.20 0.63
CA HIS A 63 -8.04 -18.94 -0.48
C HIS A 63 -8.65 -20.25 -0.99
N GLN A 64 -9.85 -20.16 -1.57
CA GLN A 64 -10.39 -21.25 -2.38
C GLN A 64 -9.72 -21.16 -3.75
N LYS A 65 -9.28 -22.29 -4.34
CA LYS A 65 -8.55 -22.33 -5.62
C LYS A 65 -9.24 -21.63 -6.82
N LYS A 66 -10.50 -21.21 -6.66
CA LYS A 66 -11.31 -20.52 -7.68
C LYS A 66 -11.43 -19.00 -7.47
N THR A 67 -10.95 -18.46 -6.36
CA THR A 67 -11.07 -17.03 -6.04
C THR A 67 -9.68 -16.38 -6.00
N PRO A 68 -9.52 -15.16 -6.54
CA PRO A 68 -8.27 -14.41 -6.39
C PRO A 68 -7.97 -14.20 -4.91
N ASN A 69 -6.69 -14.14 -4.58
CA ASN A 69 -6.21 -13.97 -3.21
C ASN A 69 -5.25 -12.78 -3.07
N CYS A 70 -5.13 -11.98 -4.13
CA CYS A 70 -4.33 -10.78 -4.23
C CYS A 70 -5.16 -9.72 -4.95
N GLN A 71 -5.30 -8.54 -4.35
CA GLN A 71 -5.99 -7.38 -4.93
C GLN A 71 -5.08 -6.16 -4.80
N LEU A 72 -4.63 -5.61 -5.93
CA LEU A 72 -3.86 -4.37 -5.95
C LEU A 72 -4.80 -3.17 -5.92
N THR A 73 -4.35 -2.05 -5.35
CA THR A 73 -5.12 -0.81 -5.30
C THR A 73 -4.24 0.41 -5.52
N HIS A 74 -4.86 1.51 -5.96
CA HIS A 74 -4.21 2.81 -6.14
C HIS A 74 -4.40 3.75 -4.94
N THR A 75 -5.06 3.30 -3.87
CA THR A 75 -5.27 4.10 -2.66
C THR A 75 -4.99 3.29 -1.40
N LEU A 76 -4.73 3.99 -0.29
CA LEU A 76 -4.65 3.38 1.04
C LEU A 76 -5.93 3.60 1.85
N ASP A 77 -6.84 4.45 1.35
CA ASP A 77 -8.09 4.82 2.01
C ASP A 77 -9.20 3.82 1.64
N HIS A 78 -9.34 2.79 2.46
CA HIS A 78 -10.35 1.76 2.29
C HIS A 78 -11.20 1.59 3.54
N ASN A 79 -12.50 1.42 3.31
CA ASN A 79 -13.40 0.92 4.33
C ASN A 79 -13.51 -0.61 4.20
N PHE A 80 -12.95 -1.33 5.17
CA PHE A 80 -12.97 -2.79 5.21
C PHE A 80 -14.16 -3.37 5.99
N HIS A 81 -15.17 -2.58 6.36
CA HIS A 81 -16.27 -3.04 7.21
C HIS A 81 -17.47 -3.61 6.43
N ASP A 82 -17.47 -3.48 5.11
CA ASP A 82 -18.62 -3.83 4.25
C ASP A 82 -18.53 -5.27 3.71
N CYS A 83 -18.36 -6.27 4.58
CA CYS A 83 -18.48 -7.68 4.18
C CYS A 83 -18.94 -8.62 5.31
N ASN A 84 -19.33 -9.84 4.93
CA ASN A 84 -19.70 -10.88 5.89
C ASN A 84 -18.47 -11.35 6.69
N ALA A 85 -18.71 -11.87 7.89
CA ALA A 85 -17.63 -12.42 8.73
C ALA A 85 -16.85 -13.53 8.02
N ASP A 86 -17.51 -14.33 7.16
CA ASP A 86 -16.89 -15.43 6.42
C ASP A 86 -15.94 -14.94 5.30
N ASP A 87 -16.12 -13.71 4.84
CA ASP A 87 -15.31 -13.11 3.77
C ASP A 87 -13.99 -12.54 4.30
N LYS A 88 -13.88 -12.34 5.63
CA LYS A 88 -12.68 -11.84 6.34
C LYS A 88 -11.47 -12.78 6.24
N GLY A 89 -10.39 -12.44 6.93
CA GLY A 89 -9.11 -13.14 6.89
C GLY A 89 -8.15 -12.64 5.82
N TRP A 90 -8.42 -11.48 5.21
CA TRP A 90 -7.46 -10.77 4.37
C TRP A 90 -6.52 -9.91 5.24
N VAL A 91 -5.38 -9.55 4.68
CA VAL A 91 -4.43 -8.61 5.28
C VAL A 91 -4.07 -7.56 4.23
N PHE A 92 -4.24 -6.29 4.59
CA PHE A 92 -3.90 -5.17 3.73
C PHE A 92 -2.48 -4.71 4.00
N TYR A 93 -1.71 -4.55 2.93
CA TYR A 93 -0.29 -4.20 2.96
C TYR A 93 -0.04 -2.88 2.24
N HIS A 94 0.81 -2.06 2.84
CA HIS A 94 1.26 -0.79 2.27
C HIS A 94 2.79 -0.78 2.08
N PRO A 95 3.31 -0.04 1.09
CA PRO A 95 4.74 0.06 0.87
C PRO A 95 5.42 0.83 2.02
N VAL A 96 6.63 0.42 2.34
CA VAL A 96 7.53 1.08 3.28
C VAL A 96 8.62 1.77 2.50
N ALA A 97 8.68 3.10 2.56
CA ALA A 97 9.76 3.86 1.96
C ALA A 97 11.05 3.75 2.82
N PRO A 98 12.24 3.73 2.19
CA PRO A 98 13.50 3.86 2.91
C PRO A 98 13.64 5.26 3.52
N ALA A 99 14.26 5.38 4.70
CA ALA A 99 14.51 6.68 5.33
C ALA A 99 15.73 7.37 4.69
N LYS A 100 15.65 8.68 4.42
CA LYS A 100 16.83 9.50 4.05
C LYS A 100 17.67 9.82 5.29
N LYS A 101 19.00 9.75 5.15
CA LYS A 101 19.98 10.17 6.18
C LYS A 101 20.43 11.63 5.99
N ASP A 102 19.53 12.54 5.62
CA ASP A 102 19.91 13.91 5.22
C ASP A 102 19.45 15.01 6.20
N GLY A 103 19.01 14.63 7.41
CA GLY A 103 18.58 15.58 8.44
C GLY A 103 19.74 16.01 9.37
N PRO A 104 19.94 17.31 9.66
CA PRO A 104 20.86 17.74 10.70
C PRO A 104 20.35 17.31 12.08
N GLY A 105 20.92 16.21 12.60
CA GLY A 105 21.10 15.91 14.02
C GLY A 105 19.89 15.84 14.97
N SER A 106 18.66 16.15 14.53
CA SER A 106 17.51 16.25 15.45
C SER A 106 16.13 16.12 14.81
N ASP A 107 16.01 16.09 13.47
CA ASP A 107 14.70 15.96 12.80
C ASP A 107 14.63 14.61 12.08
N PRO A 108 14.01 13.59 12.71
CA PRO A 108 14.24 12.22 12.31
C PRO A 108 13.16 11.75 11.32
N TYR A 109 13.60 11.07 10.26
CA TYR A 109 12.77 10.27 9.34
C TYR A 109 11.99 11.04 8.26
N ARG A 110 12.69 11.71 7.34
CA ARG A 110 12.10 12.07 6.04
C ARG A 110 12.28 10.90 5.06
N CYS A 111 11.19 10.32 4.56
CA CYS A 111 11.27 9.20 3.62
C CYS A 111 11.64 9.64 2.20
N GLU A 112 12.30 8.75 1.45
CA GLU A 112 12.39 8.90 0.00
C GLU A 112 11.15 8.32 -0.67
N CYS A 113 10.22 9.21 -1.06
CA CYS A 113 8.99 8.77 -1.70
C CYS A 113 9.21 8.40 -3.17
N PRO A 114 8.63 7.27 -3.63
CA PRO A 114 8.56 6.97 -5.05
C PRO A 114 7.95 8.13 -5.83
N LYS A 115 8.32 8.25 -7.11
CA LYS A 115 7.81 9.33 -7.98
C LYS A 115 6.28 9.29 -8.01
N GLY A 116 5.66 10.41 -7.66
CA GLY A 116 4.19 10.53 -7.57
C GLY A 116 3.64 10.42 -6.15
N TYR A 117 4.45 10.05 -5.17
CA TYR A 117 4.07 9.98 -3.76
C TYR A 117 4.75 11.07 -2.90
N GLY A 118 4.13 11.43 -1.78
CA GLY A 118 4.58 12.48 -0.85
C GLY A 118 4.07 12.28 0.58
N GLY A 119 4.43 13.19 1.48
CA GLY A 119 4.19 13.10 2.92
C GLY A 119 5.34 12.44 3.69
N ASP A 120 5.34 12.57 5.01
CA ASP A 120 6.45 12.12 5.87
C ASP A 120 6.69 10.62 5.81
N LEU A 121 5.66 9.83 5.50
CA LEU A 121 5.69 8.37 5.31
C LEU A 121 5.33 7.94 3.89
N CYS A 122 5.36 8.85 2.91
CA CYS A 122 4.96 8.59 1.54
C CYS A 122 3.51 8.11 1.37
N GLN A 123 2.65 8.47 2.32
CA GLN A 123 1.24 8.07 2.36
C GLN A 123 0.34 8.83 1.39
N THR A 124 0.86 9.87 0.74
CA THR A 124 0.09 10.72 -0.14
C THR A 124 0.39 10.41 -1.60
N ASP A 125 -0.62 10.18 -2.44
CA ASP A 125 -0.48 10.24 -3.89
C ASP A 125 -0.61 11.70 -4.37
N GLU A 126 0.53 12.29 -4.75
CA GLU A 126 0.63 13.65 -5.29
C GLU A 126 0.10 13.77 -6.73
N LEU A 127 0.03 12.67 -7.49
CA LEU A 127 -0.64 12.64 -8.79
C LEU A 127 -2.16 12.64 -8.61
N LEU A 128 -2.68 11.89 -7.65
CA LEU A 128 -4.09 11.90 -7.29
C LEU A 128 -4.52 13.27 -6.75
N LYS A 129 -3.72 13.87 -5.84
CA LYS A 129 -3.94 15.26 -5.41
C LYS A 129 -4.03 16.24 -6.57
N LYS A 130 -3.13 16.12 -7.56
CA LYS A 130 -3.14 16.98 -8.75
C LYS A 130 -4.37 16.74 -9.64
N LYS A 131 -4.86 15.50 -9.74
CA LYS A 131 -6.09 15.17 -10.47
C LYS A 131 -7.32 15.74 -9.77
N ILE A 132 -7.44 15.57 -8.46
CA ILE A 132 -8.54 16.13 -7.67
C ILE A 132 -8.52 17.67 -7.75
N ALA A 133 -7.35 18.30 -7.60
CA ALA A 133 -7.20 19.75 -7.73
C ALA A 133 -7.41 20.29 -9.16
N ALA A 134 -7.32 19.44 -10.18
CA ALA A 134 -7.68 19.79 -11.55
C ALA A 134 -9.19 19.66 -11.78
N GLN A 135 -9.83 18.66 -11.16
CA GLN A 135 -11.29 18.47 -11.24
C GLN A 135 -12.06 19.61 -10.53
N ASP A 136 -11.57 20.11 -9.40
CA ASP A 136 -12.16 21.27 -8.71
C ASP A 136 -12.04 22.59 -9.51
N LYS A 137 -11.20 22.64 -10.55
CA LYS A 137 -11.05 23.83 -11.41
C LYS A 137 -11.99 23.84 -12.62
N ASP A 138 -12.61 22.71 -12.96
CA ASP A 138 -13.54 22.62 -14.10
C ASP A 138 -15.02 22.85 -13.71
N GLU A 139 -15.37 22.93 -12.41
CA GLU A 139 -16.72 23.29 -11.95
C GLU A 139 -16.99 24.81 -11.83
N ILE A 140 -15.99 25.66 -12.10
CA ILE A 140 -16.18 27.11 -12.23
C ILE A 140 -15.97 27.50 -13.70
N LYS A 141 -16.93 27.16 -14.56
CA LYS A 141 -17.08 27.82 -15.86
C LYS A 141 -18.51 27.84 -16.36
#